data_AF-A0A7U9PYA8-F1
#
_entry.id   AF-A0A7U9PYA8-F1
#
_cell.length_a   1.000
_cell.length_b   1.000
_cell.length_c   1.000
_cell.angle_alpha   90.00
_cell.angle_beta   90.00
_cell.angle_gamma   90.00
#
_symmetry.space_group_name_H-M   'P 1'
#
loop_
_entity.id
_entity.type
_entity.pdbx_description
1 polymer ?
#
loop_
_entity_poly.entity_id
_entity_poly.type
_entity_poly.pdbx_seq_one_letter_code
_entity_poly.pdbx_strand_id
1 'polypeptide(L)' 'MTDSGAVLPWLVIRQDEGGNRYRVGRYATRAEAEQVADRLDTRRNGRLYVVERVGHAAT' A
#
# COMPACT_ATOMS: atom_id res chain seq x y z
N MET A 1 -9.12 11.52 -25.24
CA MET A 1 -8.35 10.37 -24.72
C MET A 1 -8.73 10.23 -23.26
N THR A 2 -9.64 9.31 -22.94
CA THR A 2 -10.02 9.03 -21.56
C THR A 2 -8.85 8.32 -20.91
N ASP A 3 -8.13 9.01 -20.03
CA ASP A 3 -7.36 8.35 -18.98
C ASP A 3 -8.41 7.68 -18.06
N SER A 4 -8.95 6.56 -18.52
CA SER A 4 -9.52 5.55 -17.64
C SER A 4 -8.35 4.86 -16.94
N GLY A 5 -7.43 5.63 -16.35
CA GLY A 5 -6.34 5.14 -15.55
C GLY A 5 -6.99 4.39 -14.41
N ALA A 6 -6.92 3.07 -14.48
CA ALA A 6 -7.53 2.18 -13.50
C ALA A 6 -7.20 2.73 -12.11
N VAL A 7 -8.24 3.11 -11.36
CA VAL A 7 -8.04 3.56 -9.99
C VAL A 7 -7.36 2.38 -9.30
N LEU A 8 -6.13 2.60 -8.81
CA LEU A 8 -5.41 1.66 -7.98
C LEU A 8 -5.62 2.12 -6.54
N PRO A 9 -6.73 1.72 -5.89
CA PRO A 9 -7.12 2.26 -4.61
C PRO A 9 -6.35 1.59 -3.47
N TRP A 10 -5.64 0.49 -3.69
CA TRP A 10 -4.93 -0.20 -2.61
C TRP A 10 -3.47 0.22 -2.58
N LEU A 11 -3.02 0.74 -1.45
CA LEU A 11 -1.65 1.14 -1.19
C LEU A 11 -0.98 0.13 -0.27
N VAL A 12 0.29 -0.14 -0.51
CA VAL A 12 1.18 -0.73 0.51
C VAL A 12 2.00 0.40 1.09
N ILE A 13 1.95 0.55 2.41
CA ILE A 13 2.66 1.58 3.17
C ILE A 13 3.68 0.89 4.06
N ARG A 14 4.94 1.33 4.00
CA ARG A 14 5.98 0.96 4.97
C ARG A 14 5.94 1.95 6.14
N GLN A 15 5.85 1.44 7.35
CA GLN A 15 6.08 2.18 8.59
C GLN A 15 7.40 1.73 9.22
N ASP A 16 8.22 2.70 9.61
CA ASP A 16 9.42 2.44 10.42
C ASP A 16 9.14 2.68 11.92
N GLU A 17 10.10 2.30 12.76
CA GLU A 17 10.01 2.46 14.23
C GLU A 17 9.89 3.93 14.66
N GLY A 18 10.33 4.88 13.82
CA GLY A 18 10.18 6.32 14.04
C GLY A 18 8.78 6.84 13.68
N GLY A 19 7.87 5.98 13.23
CA GLY A 19 6.51 6.33 12.84
C GLY A 19 6.41 6.94 11.44
N ASN A 20 7.50 7.02 10.67
CA ASN A 20 7.45 7.56 9.32
C ASN A 20 6.78 6.57 8.38
N ARG A 21 5.93 7.09 7.49
CA ARG A 21 5.10 6.30 6.58
C ARG A 21 5.46 6.60 5.14
N TYR A 22 5.79 5.55 4.39
CA TYR A 22 6.22 5.66 3.00
C TYR A 22 5.40 4.77 2.09
N ARG A 23 4.91 5.32 0.98
CA ARG A 23 4.18 4.52 -0.01
C ARG A 23 5.15 3.66 -0.82
N VAL A 24 4.95 2.36 -0.77
CA VAL A 24 5.75 1.36 -1.49
C VAL A 24 5.16 1.06 -2.86
N GLY A 25 3.84 0.99 -2.97
CA GLY A 25 3.18 0.62 -4.23
C GLY A 25 1.68 0.90 -4.25
N ARG A 26 1.09 0.72 -5.43
CA ARG A 26 -0.34 0.84 -5.74
C ARG A 26 -0.81 -0.44 -6.43
N TYR A 27 -1.99 -0.91 -6.05
CA TYR A 27 -2.58 -2.16 -6.54
C TYR A 27 -4.06 -1.99 -6.85
N ALA A 28 -4.53 -2.78 -7.80
CA ALA A 28 -5.92 -2.77 -8.23
C ALA A 28 -6.80 -3.47 -7.19
N THR A 29 -6.28 -4.52 -6.57
CA THR A 29 -6.99 -5.32 -5.56
C THR A 29 -6.28 -5.30 -4.20
N ARG A 30 -7.07 -5.54 -3.15
CA ARG A 30 -6.55 -5.71 -1.79
C ARG A 30 -5.61 -6.90 -1.69
N ALA A 31 -5.98 -8.02 -2.32
CA ALA A 31 -5.23 -9.27 -2.27
C ALA A 31 -3.83 -9.14 -2.87
N GLU A 32 -3.68 -8.40 -3.98
CA GLU A 32 -2.36 -8.10 -4.55
C GLU A 32 -1.51 -7.26 -3.59
N ALA A 33 -2.11 -6.26 -2.94
CA ALA A 33 -1.43 -5.42 -1.96
C ALA A 33 -0.99 -6.23 -0.73
N GLU A 34 -1.85 -7.09 -0.20
CA GLU A 34 -1.57 -7.96 0.95
C GLU A 34 -0.45 -8.95 0.63
N GLN A 35 -0.50 -9.61 -0.53
CA GLN A 35 0.56 -10.53 -0.96
C GLN A 35 1.93 -9.83 -1.03
N VAL A 36 1.98 -8.56 -1.45
CA VAL A 36 3.23 -7.79 -1.46
C VAL A 36 3.66 -7.41 -0.05
N ALA A 37 2.74 -6.97 0.81
CA ALA A 37 3.05 -6.64 2.20
C ALA A 37 3.65 -7.85 2.93
N ASP A 38 3.02 -9.03 2.81
CA ASP A 38 3.51 -10.28 3.43
C ASP A 38 4.92 -10.65 2.95
N ARG A 39 5.16 -10.58 1.62
CA ARG A 39 6.49 -10.85 1.04
C ARG A 39 7.56 -9.86 1.51
N LEU A 40 7.19 -8.63 1.85
CA LEU A 40 8.13 -7.62 2.35
C LEU A 40 8.37 -7.77 3.85
N ASP A 41 7.36 -8.19 4.61
CA ASP A 41 7.44 -8.41 6.06
C ASP A 41 8.34 -9.61 6.42
N THR A 42 8.29 -10.67 5.60
CA THR A 42 9.20 -11.83 5.74
C THR A 42 10.70 -11.51 5.61
N ARG A 43 11.07 -10.30 5.14
CA ARG A 43 12.48 -9.88 4.94
C ARG A 43 13.16 -9.31 6.20
N ARG A 44 12.66 -9.59 7.41
CA ARG A 44 13.36 -9.47 8.72
C ARG A 44 13.94 -8.09 9.10
N ASN A 45 13.42 -6.98 8.58
CA ASN A 45 14.02 -5.66 8.77
C ASN A 45 13.31 -4.71 9.76
N GLY A 46 12.55 -5.20 10.74
CA GLY A 46 11.89 -4.36 11.76
C GLY A 46 10.92 -3.31 11.20
N ARG A 47 10.50 -3.49 9.94
CA ARG A 47 9.62 -2.57 9.21
C ARG A 47 8.25 -3.21 9.11
N LEU A 48 7.23 -2.46 9.46
CA LEU A 48 5.85 -2.91 9.31
C LEU A 48 5.34 -2.48 7.93
N TYR A 49 4.66 -3.38 7.22
CA TYR A 49 4.00 -3.07 5.96
C TYR A 49 2.49 -3.21 6.14
N VAL A 50 1.75 -2.13 5.90
CA VAL A 50 0.28 -2.09 6.04
C VAL A 50 -0.39 -1.82 4.70
N VAL A 51 -1.57 -2.40 4.49
CA VAL A 51 -2.39 -2.20 3.30
C VAL A 51 -3.48 -1.20 3.62
N GLU A 52 -3.59 -0.15 2.81
CA GLU A 52 -4.60 0.90 2.97
C GLU A 52 -5.39 1.12 1.69
N ARG A 53 -6.69 1.34 1.82
CA ARG A 53 -7.52 1.79 0.70
C ARG A 53 -7.52 3.32 0.67
N VAL A 54 -7.15 3.90 -0.47
CA VAL A 54 -7.38 5.32 -0.76
C VAL A 54 -8.88 5.54 -0.74
N GLY A 55 -9.37 6.12 0.35
CA GLY A 55 -10.71 6.67 0.41
C GLY A 55 -10.80 7.88 -0.50
N HIS A 56 -11.92 7.99 -1.22
CA HIS A 56 -12.37 9.32 -1.63
C HIS A 56 -12.53 10.09 -0.31
N ALA A 57 -11.71 11.13 -0.10
CA ALA A 57 -11.95 12.04 1.00
C ALA A 57 -13.40 12.49 0.87
N ALA A 58 -14.23 12.18 1.87
CA ALA A 58 -15.51 12.85 1.96
C ALA A 58 -15.17 14.34 2.14
N THR A 59 -15.49 15.10 1.10
CA THR A 59 -15.31 16.55 1.01
C THR A 59 -15.96 17.28 2.17
#